data_AF-A0A368VSP5-F1
#
_entry.id   AF-A0A368VSP5-F1
#
_cell.length_a   1.000
_cell.length_b   1.000
_cell.length_c   1.000
_cell.angle_alpha   90.00
_cell.angle_beta   90.00
_cell.angle_gamma   90.00
#
_symmetry.space_group_name_H-M   'P 1'
#
loop_
_entity.id
_entity.type
_entity.pdbx_description
1 polymer ?
#
loop_
_entity_poly.entity_id
_entity_poly.type
_entity_poly.pdbx_seq_one_letter_code
_entity_poly.pdbx_strand_id
1 'polypeptide(L)' 'MAKGPKRPTRDEFELEELGERLVEAKQEGNELLLTVWGAGEKVRGVITELDSRTKKVHVEFMGSVTKVPFLDIMKAESPG' A
#
# COMPACT_ATOMS: atom_id res chain seq x y z
N MET A 1 18.88 22.83 0.88
CA MET A 1 18.21 21.53 0.68
C MET A 1 16.80 21.63 1.22
N ALA A 2 15.80 21.69 0.33
CA ALA A 2 14.40 21.56 0.77
C ALA A 2 14.22 20.14 1.30
N LYS A 3 13.94 19.99 2.60
CA LYS A 3 13.45 18.74 3.15
C LYS A 3 12.18 18.43 2.36
N GLY A 4 12.11 17.27 1.71
CA GLY A 4 10.90 16.84 1.01
C GLY A 4 9.68 16.96 1.93
N PRO A 5 8.46 17.03 1.36
CA PRO A 5 7.24 17.14 2.16
C PRO A 5 7.28 16.08 3.26
N LYS A 6 6.94 16.41 4.51
CA LYS A 6 6.94 15.41 5.57
C LYS A 6 5.88 14.34 5.26
N ARG A 7 6.19 13.09 5.59
CA ARG A 7 5.20 12.02 5.57
C ARG A 7 4.05 12.38 6.51
N PRO A 8 2.77 12.21 6.10
CA PRO A 8 1.65 12.48 6.98
C PRO A 8 1.74 11.60 8.23
N THR A 9 1.45 12.18 9.39
CA THR A 9 1.15 11.41 10.59
C THR A 9 -0.23 10.79 10.41
N ARG A 10 -0.35 9.50 10.72
CA ARG A 10 -1.62 8.77 10.73
C ARG A 10 -1.80 8.17 12.11
N ASP A 11 -3.02 8.20 12.63
CA ASP A 11 -3.30 7.60 13.92
C ASP A 11 -3.40 6.07 13.83
N GLU A 12 -3.52 5.42 14.99
CA GLU A 12 -3.56 3.95 15.07
C GLU A 12 -4.79 3.38 14.37
N PHE A 13 -5.93 4.07 14.42
CA PHE A 13 -7.17 3.64 13.79
C PHE A 13 -7.06 3.68 12.26
N GLU A 14 -6.51 4.76 11.70
CA GLU A 14 -6.27 4.86 10.26
C GLU A 14 -5.29 3.78 9.74
N LEU A 15 -4.32 3.38 10.56
CA LEU A 15 -3.36 2.33 10.22
C LEU A 15 -4.00 0.94 10.34
N GLU A 16 -4.84 0.72 11.34
CA GLU A 16 -5.60 -0.52 11.52
C GLU A 16 -6.57 -0.76 10.36
N GLU A 17 -7.42 0.22 10.02
CA GLU A 17 -8.34 0.13 8.88
C GLU A 17 -7.63 -0.13 7.56
N LEU A 18 -6.48 0.53 7.32
CA LEU A 18 -5.68 0.26 6.13
C LEU A 18 -5.12 -1.17 6.15
N GLY A 19 -4.64 -1.63 7.31
CA GLY A 19 -4.14 -2.98 7.50
C GLY A 19 -5.20 -4.03 7.19
N GLU A 20 -6.40 -3.88 7.76
CA GLU A 20 -7.55 -4.76 7.53
C GLU A 20 -7.88 -4.84 6.04
N ARG A 21 -8.01 -3.70 5.36
CA ARG A 21 -8.31 -3.66 3.93
C ARG A 21 -7.27 -4.37 3.05
N LEU A 22 -5.99 -4.26 3.39
CA LEU A 22 -4.91 -4.95 2.67
C LEU A 22 -4.94 -6.47 2.94
N VAL A 23 -5.29 -6.89 4.15
CA VAL A 23 -5.47 -8.30 4.51
C VAL A 23 -6.64 -8.89 3.74
N GLU A 24 -7.79 -8.23 3.74
CA GLU A 24 -8.99 -8.65 3.00
C GLU A 24 -8.68 -8.80 1.50
N ALA A 25 -8.10 -7.77 0.88
CA ALA A 25 -7.77 -7.83 -0.54
C ALA A 25 -6.78 -8.96 -0.88
N LYS A 26 -5.81 -9.25 0.00
CA LYS A 26 -4.90 -10.39 -0.16
C LYS A 26 -5.64 -11.73 -0.06
N GLN A 27 -6.60 -11.86 0.86
CA GLN A 27 -7.36 -13.09 1.07
C GLN A 27 -8.32 -13.35 -0.10
N GLU A 28 -8.97 -12.32 -0.60
CA GLU A 28 -9.92 -12.40 -1.70
C GLU A 28 -9.24 -12.43 -3.07
N GLY A 29 -7.97 -12.02 -3.16
CA GLY A 29 -7.24 -11.90 -4.43
C GLY A 29 -7.71 -10.71 -5.26
N ASN A 30 -8.31 -9.70 -4.61
CA ASN A 30 -8.83 -8.52 -5.28
C ASN A 30 -7.68 -7.59 -5.69
N GLU A 31 -7.87 -6.95 -6.84
CA GLU A 31 -7.00 -5.88 -7.28
C GLU A 31 -7.28 -4.60 -6.49
N LEU A 32 -6.22 -3.87 -6.14
CA LEU A 32 -6.28 -2.57 -5.49
C LEU A 32 -5.49 -1.52 -6.26
N LEU A 33 -5.82 -0.28 -5.95
CA LEU A 33 -5.13 0.93 -6.36
C LEU A 33 -4.61 1.65 -5.10
N LEU A 34 -3.29 1.65 -4.93
CA LEU A 34 -2.61 2.22 -3.76
C LEU A 34 -2.11 3.62 -4.07
N THR A 35 -2.51 4.59 -3.25
CA THR A 35 -1.89 5.91 -3.24
C THR A 35 -0.66 5.84 -2.33
N VAL A 36 0.54 6.10 -2.86
CA VAL A 36 1.79 5.99 -2.11
C VAL A 36 2.40 7.37 -1.91
N TRP A 37 2.78 7.69 -0.67
CA TRP A 37 3.42 8.94 -0.33
C TRP A 37 4.76 9.09 -1.06
N GLY A 38 4.97 10.25 -1.67
CA GLY A 38 6.19 10.52 -2.44
C GLY A 38 6.25 9.84 -3.82
N ALA A 39 5.24 9.04 -4.19
CA ALA A 39 5.10 8.50 -5.54
C ALA A 39 4.24 9.43 -6.39
N GLY A 40 4.64 9.64 -7.66
CA GLY A 40 3.87 10.42 -8.63
C GLY A 40 2.69 9.64 -9.22
N GLU A 41 2.74 8.31 -9.18
CA GLU A 41 1.73 7.41 -9.73
C GLU A 41 1.21 6.44 -8.67
N LYS A 42 -0.04 6.02 -8.80
CA LYS A 42 -0.64 5.00 -7.92
C LYS A 42 -0.08 3.62 -8.29
N VAL A 43 0.10 2.77 -7.28
CA VAL A 43 0.51 1.37 -7.48
C VAL A 43 -0.74 0.51 -7.62
N ARG A 44 -0.91 -0.13 -8.76
CA ARG A 44 -2.05 -1.02 -9.06
C ARG A 44 -1.62 -2.47 -8.96
N GLY A 45 -2.51 -3.36 -8.52
CA GLY A 45 -2.32 -4.82 -8.61
C GLY A 45 -2.93 -5.60 -7.46
N VAL A 46 -2.66 -6.90 -7.43
CA VAL A 46 -3.11 -7.82 -6.39
C VAL A 46 -2.03 -7.95 -5.31
N ILE A 47 -2.43 -8.00 -4.04
CA ILE A 47 -1.50 -8.19 -2.94
C ILE A 47 -1.10 -9.67 -2.87
N THR A 48 0.18 -9.95 -3.07
CA THR A 48 0.72 -11.32 -3.00
C THR A 48 1.31 -11.62 -1.62
N GLU A 49 1.85 -10.61 -0.93
CA GLU A 49 2.49 -10.79 0.38
C GLU A 49 2.38 -9.53 1.25
N LEU A 50 2.13 -9.74 2.54
CA LEU A 50 2.25 -8.74 3.59
C LEU A 50 3.47 -9.11 4.45
N ASP A 51 4.65 -8.62 4.06
CA ASP A 51 5.93 -9.02 4.67
C ASP A 51 6.12 -8.28 6.00
N SER A 52 5.84 -8.99 7.10
CA SER A 52 5.97 -8.46 8.47
C SER A 52 7.42 -8.20 8.89
N ARG A 53 8.40 -8.83 8.22
CA ARG A 53 9.84 -8.66 8.48
C ARG A 53 10.37 -7.39 7.84
N THR A 54 9.99 -7.09 6.59
CA THR A 54 10.43 -5.87 5.90
C THR A 54 9.45 -4.71 5.99
N LYS A 55 8.26 -4.94 6.56
CA LYS A 55 7.15 -3.98 6.65
C LYS A 55 6.71 -3.47 5.28
N LYS A 56 6.79 -4.34 4.27
CA LYS A 56 6.42 -4.05 2.88
C LYS A 56 5.21 -4.88 2.44
N VAL A 57 4.42 -4.28 1.56
CA VAL A 57 3.33 -4.90 0.83
C VAL A 57 3.85 -5.21 -0.57
N HIS A 58 3.75 -6.46 -0.98
CA HIS A 58 4.10 -6.89 -2.33
C HIS A 58 2.84 -6.87 -3.19
N VAL A 59 2.89 -6.07 -4.27
CA VAL A 59 1.79 -5.88 -5.21
C VAL A 59 2.24 -6.40 -6.56
N GLU A 60 1.54 -7.41 -7.08
CA GLU A 60 1.80 -7.96 -8.41
C GLU A 60 0.85 -7.35 -9.43
N PHE A 61 1.41 -6.88 -10.55
CA PHE A 61 0.65 -6.41 -11.70
C PHE A 61 1.41 -6.71 -12.99
N MET A 62 0.72 -7.32 -13.95
CA MET A 62 1.30 -7.69 -15.26
C MET A 62 2.64 -8.45 -15.15
N GLY A 63 2.75 -9.38 -14.19
CA GLY A 63 3.95 -10.18 -13.95
C GLY A 63 5.12 -9.45 -13.29
N SER A 64 4.93 -8.19 -12.87
CA SER A 64 5.91 -7.41 -12.12
C SER A 64 5.48 -7.23 -10.67
N VAL A 65 6.42 -7.40 -9.73
CA VAL A 65 6.16 -7.21 -8.30
C VAL A 65 6.73 -5.88 -7.83
N THR A 66 5.86 -5.00 -7.37
CA THR A 66 6.21 -3.73 -6.72
C THR A 66 6.17 -3.92 -5.20
N LYS A 67 7.22 -3.47 -4.49
CA LYS A 67 7.31 -3.58 -3.04
C LYS A 67 7.15 -2.21 -2.39
N VAL A 68 6.03 -1.99 -1.72
CA VAL A 68 5.68 -0.69 -1.13
C VAL A 68 5.78 -0.78 0.39
N PRO A 69 6.51 0.11 1.08
CA PRO A 69 6.45 0.17 2.55
C PRO A 69 5.01 0.42 3.00
N PHE A 70 4.49 -0.38 3.94
CA PHE A 70 3.11 -0.25 4.45
C PHE A 70 2.82 1.18 4.89
N LEU A 71 3.79 1.75 5.61
CA LEU A 71 3.78 3.11 6.09
C LEU A 71 3.63 4.16 4.96
N ASP A 72 4.18 3.91 3.78
CA ASP A 72 4.08 4.86 2.67
C ASP A 72 2.74 4.75 1.93
N ILE A 73 1.96 3.69 2.12
CA ILE A 73 0.62 3.56 1.53
C ILE A 73 -0.31 4.52 2.26
N MET A 74 -0.78 5.56 1.58
CA MET A 74 -1.72 6.55 2.12
C MET A 74 -3.17 6.09 2.01
N LYS A 75 -3.53 5.39 0.92
CA LYS A 75 -4.88 4.89 0.67
C LYS A 75 -4.82 3.59 -0.13
N ALA A 76 -5.78 2.70 0.10
CA ALA A 76 -6.06 1.54 -0.72
C ALA A 76 -7.51 1.62 -1.20
N GLU A 77 -7.72 1.54 -2.50
CA GLU A 77 -9.04 1.70 -3.13
C GLU A 77 -9.26 0.58 -4.15
N SER A 78 -10.49 0.15 -4.35
CA SER A 78 -10.81 -0.79 -5.43
C SER A 78 -10.78 -0.03 -6.77
N PRO A 79 -10.28 -0.61 -7.87
CA PRO A 79 -10.05 0.10 -9.13
C PRO A 79 -11.33 0.53 -9.89
N GLY A 80 -12.52 0.09 -9.46
CA GLY A 80 -13.80 0.40 -10.10
C GLY A 80 -14.18 -0.59 -11.20
#